data_AF-A0A259TZS4-F1
#
_entry.id   AF-A0A259TZS4-F1
#
_cell.length_a   1.000
_cell.length_b   1.000
_cell.length_c   1.000
_cell.angle_alpha   90.00
_cell.angle_beta   90.00
_cell.angle_gamma   90.00
#
_symmetry.space_group_name_H-M   'P 1'
#
loop_
_entity.id
_entity.type
_entity.pdbx_description
1 polymer ?
#
loop_
_entity_poly.entity_id
_entity_poly.type
_entity_poly.pdbx_seq_one_letter_code
_entity_poly.pdbx_strand_id
1 'polypeptide(L)'
;MAHAAHADGHDEHTGHGGHHVASPALLLRTIGILVGLTVLTVALGWMEQNGVIHLGAFSVPVALLIAGGKAYFVAAYFMGLKYDGGTNLLAFVGSIVFLVIFLTFTYLDTGFRDTFEEQSATPIDEIEAGILEATRESEALAPAFEAVPLVTEPDADLFPNAAGSADAGAAMDAANTPTENALPAVEADASANDVVVTD
;
A
#
# COMPACT_ATOMS: atom_id res chain seq x y z
N MET A 1 -16.31 5.46 87.86
CA MET A 1 -17.17 4.28 87.65
C MET A 1 -16.60 3.51 86.47
N ALA A 2 -16.23 2.26 86.71
CA ALA A 2 -15.75 1.31 85.73
C ALA A 2 -16.91 0.69 84.94
N HIS A 3 -16.69 0.42 83.65
CA HIS A 3 -17.25 -0.69 82.83
C HIS A 3 -16.59 -0.55 81.44
N ALA A 4 -15.52 -1.26 81.12
CA ALA A 4 -15.45 -2.69 80.78
C ALA A 4 -16.07 -3.03 79.41
N ALA A 5 -15.18 -3.44 78.51
CA ALA A 5 -15.34 -4.54 77.56
C ALA A 5 -16.44 -4.46 76.48
N HIS A 6 -16.04 -3.99 75.29
CA HIS A 6 -16.40 -4.67 74.05
C HIS A 6 -15.08 -5.28 73.52
N ALA A 7 -14.81 -6.54 73.87
CA ALA A 7 -15.27 -7.71 73.10
C ALA A 7 -14.60 -7.74 71.73
N ASP A 8 -13.34 -8.14 71.79
CA ASP A 8 -12.60 -8.92 70.82
C ASP A 8 -13.53 -9.86 70.01
N GLY A 9 -13.88 -9.41 68.81
CA GLY A 9 -14.48 -10.22 67.76
C GLY A 9 -13.38 -10.65 66.81
N HIS A 10 -12.69 -11.73 67.17
CA HIS A 10 -11.90 -12.54 66.25
C HIS A 10 -12.83 -13.08 65.15
N ASP A 11 -13.08 -12.29 64.10
CA ASP A 11 -13.49 -12.82 62.81
C ASP A 11 -12.21 -13.24 62.07
N GLU A 12 -11.70 -14.40 62.48
CA GLU A 12 -10.89 -15.24 61.60
C GLU A 12 -11.70 -15.48 60.33
N HIS A 13 -11.43 -14.68 59.29
CA HIS A 13 -11.74 -15.07 57.93
C HIS A 13 -10.80 -16.22 57.55
N THR A 14 -11.15 -17.39 58.06
CA THR A 14 -10.70 -18.70 57.62
C THR A 14 -10.77 -18.74 56.10
N GLY A 15 -9.60 -18.75 55.47
CA GLY A 15 -9.44 -18.92 54.04
C GLY A 15 -9.99 -20.28 53.59
N HIS A 16 -11.29 -20.33 53.33
CA HIS A 16 -11.91 -21.47 52.67
C HIS A 16 -11.88 -21.26 51.15
N GLY A 17 -10.71 -21.50 50.58
CA GLY A 17 -10.48 -22.53 49.54
C GLY A 17 -11.46 -22.70 48.39
N GLY A 18 -12.26 -21.71 48.01
CA GLY A 18 -13.04 -21.70 46.77
C GLY A 18 -12.14 -21.46 45.56
N HIS A 19 -11.18 -22.37 45.34
CA HIS A 19 -10.29 -22.38 44.19
C HIS A 19 -11.11 -22.60 42.89
N HIS A 20 -11.74 -21.54 42.38
CA HIS A 20 -12.37 -21.46 41.06
C HIS A 20 -11.31 -21.45 39.93
N VAL A 21 -10.26 -22.25 40.07
CA VAL A 21 -9.35 -22.54 38.96
C VAL A 21 -9.99 -23.67 38.20
N ALA A 22 -10.36 -23.40 36.94
CA ALA A 22 -10.97 -24.35 36.03
C ALA A 22 -10.42 -25.77 36.23
N SER A 23 -11.32 -26.75 36.38
CA SER A 23 -10.98 -28.13 36.72
C SER A 23 -9.81 -28.62 35.84
N PRO A 24 -8.69 -29.08 36.42
CA PRO A 24 -7.53 -29.53 35.65
C PRO A 24 -7.87 -30.56 34.56
N ALA A 25 -8.89 -31.39 34.82
CA ALA A 25 -9.39 -32.38 33.86
C ALA A 25 -10.00 -31.74 32.60
N LEU A 26 -10.66 -30.59 32.73
CA LEU A 26 -11.21 -29.85 31.60
C LEU A 26 -10.09 -29.28 30.72
N LEU A 27 -9.05 -28.69 31.32
CA LEU A 27 -7.91 -28.17 30.55
C LEU A 27 -7.17 -29.28 29.81
N LEU A 28 -6.92 -30.42 30.47
CA LEU A 28 -6.30 -31.59 29.85
C LEU A 28 -7.09 -32.11 28.64
N ARG A 29 -8.42 -32.17 28.75
CA ARG A 29 -9.29 -32.54 27.63
C ARG A 29 -9.22 -31.53 26.48
N THR A 30 -9.22 -30.24 26.79
CA THR A 30 -9.10 -29.19 25.77
C THR A 30 -7.74 -29.24 25.07
N ILE A 31 -6.64 -29.46 25.80
CA ILE A 31 -5.31 -29.70 25.19
C ILE A 31 -5.36 -30.88 24.23
N GLY A 32 -5.97 -32.00 24.63
CA GLY A 32 -6.12 -33.17 23.76
C GLY A 32 -6.86 -32.83 22.46
N ILE A 33 -7.93 -32.05 22.55
CA ILE A 33 -8.68 -31.55 21.38
C ILE A 33 -7.79 -30.67 20.50
N LEU A 34 -7.06 -29.70 21.09
CA LEU A 34 -6.16 -28.79 20.35
C LEU A 34 -5.04 -29.53 19.61
N VAL A 35 -4.45 -30.53 20.25
CA VAL A 35 -3.44 -31.38 19.62
C VAL A 35 -4.08 -32.18 18.48
N GLY A 36 -5.25 -32.78 18.70
CA GLY A 36 -6.02 -33.47 17.67
C GLY A 36 -6.33 -32.59 16.45
N LEU A 37 -6.79 -31.35 16.66
CA LEU A 37 -7.03 -30.39 15.58
C LEU A 37 -5.74 -30.02 14.86
N THR A 38 -4.61 -29.91 15.57
CA THR A 38 -3.31 -29.61 14.95
C THR A 38 -2.83 -30.76 14.08
N VAL A 39 -2.94 -32.00 14.58
CA VAL A 39 -2.65 -33.20 13.79
C VAL A 39 -3.57 -33.27 12.57
N LEU A 40 -4.85 -32.93 12.73
CA LEU A 40 -5.80 -32.90 11.62
C LEU A 40 -5.40 -31.87 10.55
N THR A 41 -4.98 -30.67 10.94
CA THR A 41 -4.49 -29.65 9.98
C THR A 41 -3.25 -30.13 9.24
N VAL A 42 -2.28 -30.70 9.95
CA VAL A 42 -1.05 -31.23 9.34
C VAL A 42 -1.36 -32.41 8.42
N ALA A 43 -2.24 -33.32 8.87
CA ALA A 43 -2.68 -34.45 8.06
C ALA A 43 -3.41 -33.98 6.80
N LEU A 44 -4.27 -32.97 6.89
CA LEU A 44 -4.98 -32.43 5.73
C LEU A 44 -3.99 -31.84 4.71
N GLY A 45 -3.03 -31.02 5.16
CA GLY A 45 -1.99 -30.47 4.29
C GLY A 45 -1.07 -31.56 3.71
N TRP A 46 -0.71 -32.57 4.49
CA TRP A 46 0.09 -33.71 4.03
C TRP A 46 -0.67 -34.55 3.00
N MET A 47 -1.94 -34.87 3.25
CA MET A 47 -2.76 -35.64 2.31
C MET A 47 -3.00 -34.88 1.01
N GLU A 48 -3.15 -33.56 1.07
CA GLU A 48 -3.24 -32.70 -0.11
C GLU A 48 -1.95 -32.70 -0.92
N GLN A 49 -0.80 -32.50 -0.27
CA GLN A 49 0.51 -32.50 -0.94
C GLN A 49 0.86 -33.86 -1.58
N ASN A 50 0.42 -34.98 -0.97
CA ASN A 50 0.62 -36.32 -1.53
C ASN A 50 -0.43 -36.73 -2.58
N GLY A 51 -1.37 -35.84 -2.93
CA GLY A 51 -2.37 -36.09 -3.96
C GLY A 51 -3.48 -37.06 -3.55
N VAL A 52 -3.64 -37.35 -2.26
CA VAL A 52 -4.72 -38.24 -1.77
C VAL A 52 -6.08 -37.52 -1.82
N ILE A 53 -6.07 -36.21 -1.59
CA ILE A 53 -7.23 -35.32 -1.64
C ILE A 53 -6.85 -34.05 -2.41
N HIS A 54 -7.72 -33.61 -3.31
CA HIS A 54 -7.49 -32.40 -4.09
C HIS A 54 -8.53 -31.36 -3.69
N LEU A 55 -8.16 -30.46 -2.77
CA LEU A 55 -9.05 -29.37 -2.34
C LEU A 55 -8.90 -28.14 -3.23
N GLY A 56 -7.78 -27.99 -3.95
CA GLY A 56 -7.59 -26.94 -4.95
C GLY A 56 -7.82 -25.56 -4.33
N ALA A 57 -8.76 -24.78 -4.89
CA ALA A 57 -9.14 -23.47 -4.37
C ALA A 57 -9.76 -23.48 -2.96
N PHE A 58 -10.27 -24.62 -2.48
CA PHE A 58 -10.87 -24.75 -1.15
C PHE A 58 -9.86 -25.13 -0.06
N SER A 59 -8.59 -25.40 -0.41
CA SER A 59 -7.53 -25.75 0.54
C SER A 59 -7.37 -24.71 1.65
N VAL A 60 -7.20 -23.45 1.24
CA VAL A 60 -7.02 -22.30 2.14
C VAL A 60 -8.28 -22.05 2.99
N PRO A 61 -9.50 -21.93 2.42
CA PRO A 61 -10.72 -21.79 3.22
C PRO A 61 -10.92 -22.89 4.27
N VAL A 62 -10.68 -24.15 3.91
CA VAL A 62 -10.84 -25.29 4.82
C VAL A 62 -9.78 -25.26 5.92
N ALA A 63 -8.52 -24.98 5.57
CA ALA A 63 -7.45 -24.81 6.56
C ALA A 63 -7.76 -23.69 7.55
N LEU A 64 -8.30 -22.56 7.05
CA LEU A 64 -8.67 -21.41 7.84
C LEU A 64 -9.87 -21.69 8.76
N LEU A 65 -10.84 -22.50 8.31
CA LEU A 65 -11.94 -22.99 9.16
C LEU A 65 -11.44 -23.87 10.32
N ILE A 66 -10.53 -24.81 10.05
CA ILE A 66 -9.97 -25.67 11.10
C ILE A 66 -9.14 -24.83 12.08
N ALA A 67 -8.32 -23.91 11.57
CA ALA A 67 -7.55 -22.98 12.38
C ALA A 67 -8.46 -22.07 13.23
N GLY A 68 -9.55 -21.56 12.67
CA GLY A 68 -10.56 -20.78 13.38
C GLY A 68 -11.25 -21.59 14.48
N GLY A 69 -11.58 -22.85 14.22
CA GLY A 69 -12.08 -23.78 15.23
C GLY A 69 -11.10 -23.94 16.39
N LYS A 70 -9.81 -24.15 16.10
CA LYS A 70 -8.75 -24.22 17.12
C LYS A 70 -8.69 -22.92 17.94
N ALA A 71 -8.70 -21.76 17.28
CA ALA A 71 -8.69 -20.46 17.94
C ALA A 71 -9.90 -20.26 18.85
N TYR A 72 -11.09 -20.70 18.43
CA TYR A 72 -12.30 -20.68 19.25
C TYR A 72 -12.14 -21.51 20.53
N PHE A 73 -11.64 -22.75 20.44
CA PHE A 73 -11.41 -23.57 21.64
C PHE A 73 -10.37 -22.94 22.59
N VAL A 74 -9.32 -22.33 22.04
CA VAL A 74 -8.33 -21.58 22.82
C VAL A 74 -9.00 -20.42 23.56
N ALA A 75 -9.73 -19.56 22.85
CA ALA A 75 -10.37 -18.39 23.46
C ALA A 75 -11.45 -18.80 24.47
N ALA A 76 -12.32 -19.74 24.12
CA ALA A 76 -13.43 -20.15 24.99
C ALA A 76 -12.95 -20.76 26.33
N TYR A 77 -11.90 -21.58 26.31
CA TYR A 77 -11.48 -22.35 27.49
C TYR A 77 -10.19 -21.84 28.15
N PHE A 78 -9.18 -21.38 27.40
CA PHE A 78 -7.92 -20.90 27.97
C PHE A 78 -7.94 -19.40 28.31
N MET A 79 -8.60 -18.58 27.48
CA MET A 79 -8.83 -17.17 27.85
C MET A 79 -10.00 -17.00 28.81
N GLY A 80 -10.72 -18.09 29.12
CA GLY A 80 -11.82 -18.05 30.06
C GLY A 80 -13.06 -17.33 29.54
N LEU A 81 -13.19 -17.02 28.24
CA LEU A 81 -14.36 -16.32 27.68
C LEU A 81 -15.69 -17.00 28.01
N LYS A 82 -15.69 -18.34 28.12
CA LYS A 82 -16.87 -19.12 28.51
C LYS A 82 -17.27 -18.91 29.98
N TYR A 83 -16.31 -18.53 30.81
CA TYR A 83 -16.44 -18.42 32.26
C TYR A 83 -16.45 -16.97 32.77
N ASP A 84 -16.08 -16.02 31.92
CA ASP A 84 -15.99 -14.59 32.19
C ASP A 84 -17.24 -13.83 31.69
N GLY A 85 -17.34 -12.53 31.99
CA GLY A 85 -18.43 -11.67 31.55
C GLY A 85 -18.55 -11.57 30.02
N GLY A 86 -19.78 -11.41 29.53
CA GLY A 86 -20.10 -11.41 28.09
C GLY A 86 -19.41 -10.31 27.25
N THR A 87 -18.77 -9.32 27.87
CA THR A 87 -18.03 -8.25 27.19
C THR A 87 -16.82 -8.79 26.42
N ASN A 88 -16.08 -9.75 26.99
CA ASN A 88 -14.91 -10.36 26.32
C ASN A 88 -15.34 -11.23 25.13
N LEU A 89 -16.50 -11.90 25.25
CA LEU A 89 -17.12 -12.61 24.13
C LEU A 89 -17.56 -11.66 23.02
N LEU A 90 -18.16 -10.51 23.36
CA LEU A 90 -18.56 -9.51 22.37
C LEU A 90 -17.36 -8.95 21.60
N ALA A 91 -16.26 -8.63 22.30
CA ALA A 91 -15.02 -8.19 21.66
C ALA A 91 -14.43 -9.26 20.73
N PHE A 92 -14.43 -10.53 21.14
CA PHE A 92 -13.96 -11.64 20.32
C PHE A 92 -14.85 -11.89 19.09
N VAL A 93 -16.17 -11.91 19.27
CA VAL A 93 -17.09 -12.08 18.13
C VAL A 93 -16.98 -10.88 17.19
N GLY A 94 -16.88 -9.67 17.73
CA GLY A 94 -16.63 -8.46 16.96
C GLY A 94 -15.34 -8.55 16.14
N SER A 95 -14.23 -8.98 16.74
CA SER A 95 -12.95 -9.12 16.02
C SER A 95 -13.02 -10.16 14.91
N ILE A 96 -13.72 -11.29 15.12
CA ILE A 96 -13.94 -12.30 14.08
C ILE A 96 -14.80 -11.76 12.93
N VAL A 97 -15.86 -11.02 13.22
CA VAL A 97 -16.69 -10.39 12.18
C VAL A 97 -15.87 -9.39 11.35
N PHE A 98 -15.13 -8.50 12.00
CA PHE A 98 -14.23 -7.56 11.31
C PHE A 98 -13.14 -8.28 10.51
N LEU A 99 -12.55 -9.35 11.07
CA LEU A 99 -11.57 -10.18 10.37
C LEU A 99 -12.15 -10.78 9.08
N VAL A 100 -13.34 -11.37 9.13
CA VAL A 100 -13.98 -11.97 7.96
C VAL A 100 -14.30 -10.92 6.89
N ILE A 101 -14.78 -9.74 7.30
CA ILE A 101 -15.05 -8.62 6.38
C ILE A 101 -13.75 -8.19 5.69
N PHE A 102 -12.68 -7.93 6.45
CA PHE A 102 -11.39 -7.53 5.89
C PHE A 102 -10.80 -8.61 5.01
N LEU A 103 -10.82 -9.87 5.44
CA LEU A 103 -10.32 -10.99 4.65
C LEU A 103 -11.08 -11.14 3.33
N THR A 104 -12.40 -10.95 3.34
CA THR A 104 -13.23 -10.98 2.13
C THR A 104 -12.84 -9.85 1.18
N PHE A 105 -12.71 -8.62 1.68
CA PHE A 105 -12.29 -7.50 0.83
C PHE A 105 -10.86 -7.67 0.31
N THR A 106 -9.92 -8.16 1.10
CA THR A 106 -8.56 -8.48 0.64
C THR A 106 -8.57 -9.57 -0.44
N TYR A 107 -9.41 -10.59 -0.29
CA TYR A 107 -9.56 -11.65 -1.30
C TYR A 107 -10.14 -11.09 -2.60
N LEU A 108 -11.17 -10.25 -2.53
CA LEU A 108 -11.76 -9.60 -3.71
C LEU A 108 -10.76 -8.63 -4.36
N ASP A 109 -10.06 -7.81 -3.58
CA ASP A 109 -9.03 -6.89 -4.06
C ASP A 109 -7.94 -7.62 -4.85
N THR A 110 -7.40 -8.70 -4.27
CA THR A 110 -6.40 -9.54 -4.96
C THR A 110 -6.99 -10.20 -6.21
N GLY A 111 -8.24 -10.68 -6.15
CA GLY A 111 -8.90 -11.36 -7.27
C GLY A 111 -9.22 -10.45 -8.45
N PHE A 112 -9.41 -9.15 -8.23
CA PHE A 112 -9.70 -8.18 -9.31
C PHE A 112 -8.49 -7.36 -9.72
N ARG A 113 -7.36 -7.42 -8.99
CA ARG A 113 -6.15 -6.64 -9.30
C ARG A 113 -5.66 -6.85 -10.73
N ASP A 114 -5.52 -8.11 -11.13
CA ASP A 114 -4.92 -8.48 -12.42
C ASP A 114 -5.82 -8.12 -13.61
N THR A 115 -7.13 -7.95 -13.38
CA THR A 115 -8.08 -7.59 -14.45
C THR A 115 -7.96 -6.14 -14.92
N PHE A 116 -7.27 -5.27 -14.17
CA PHE A 116 -7.13 -3.84 -14.52
C PHE A 116 -5.76 -3.46 -15.09
N GLU A 117 -4.73 -4.31 -14.91
CA GLU A 117 -3.39 -4.06 -15.48
C GLU A 117 -3.37 -4.29 -17.00
N GLU A 118 -4.11 -5.28 -17.52
CA GLU A 118 -4.19 -5.56 -18.97
C GLU A 118 -4.77 -4.38 -19.77
N GLN A 119 -5.59 -3.53 -19.14
CA GLN A 119 -6.19 -2.36 -19.79
C GLN A 119 -5.36 -1.07 -19.65
N SER A 120 -4.39 -1.01 -18.74
CA SER A 120 -3.59 0.19 -18.45
C SER A 120 -2.12 0.09 -18.88
N ALA A 121 -1.67 -1.11 -19.27
CA ALA A 121 -0.33 -1.32 -19.80
C ALA A 121 -0.26 -1.01 -21.30
N THR A 122 -0.15 0.26 -21.67
CA THR A 122 0.97 0.58 -22.56
C THR A 122 2.21 0.54 -21.66
N PRO A 123 3.08 -0.48 -21.77
CA PRO A 123 4.31 -0.54 -21.01
C PRO A 123 5.05 0.80 -21.12
N ILE A 124 5.68 1.26 -20.04
CA ILE A 124 6.47 2.50 -20.04
C ILE A 124 7.48 2.49 -21.20
N ASP A 125 8.00 1.31 -21.55
CA ASP A 125 8.90 1.06 -22.67
C ASP A 125 8.30 1.49 -24.04
N GLU A 126 6.99 1.28 -24.26
CA GLU A 126 6.30 1.69 -25.49
C GLU A 126 6.03 3.20 -25.52
N ILE A 127 5.72 3.79 -24.36
CA ILE A 127 5.53 5.25 -24.23
C ILE A 127 6.86 5.97 -24.49
N GLU A 128 7.95 5.48 -23.92
CA GLU A 128 9.29 6.04 -24.12
C GLU A 128 9.73 5.92 -25.58
N ALA A 129 9.50 4.75 -26.22
CA ALA A 129 9.78 4.56 -27.63
C ALA A 129 9.01 5.54 -28.53
N GLY A 130 7.71 5.77 -28.25
CA GLY A 130 6.90 6.74 -28.99
C GLY A 130 7.38 8.18 -28.83
N ILE A 131 7.85 8.57 -27.64
CA ILE A 131 8.40 9.91 -27.38
C ILE A 131 9.72 10.11 -28.12
N LEU A 132 10.60 9.10 -28.15
CA LEU A 132 11.89 9.18 -28.86
C LEU A 132 11.71 9.28 -30.37
N GLU A 133 10.74 8.56 -30.94
CA GLU A 133 10.41 8.64 -32.37
C GLU A 133 9.85 10.02 -32.73
N ALA A 134 8.87 10.52 -31.98
CA ALA A 134 8.32 11.86 -32.16
C ALA A 134 9.41 12.95 -32.04
N THR A 135 10.34 12.79 -31.11
CA THR A 135 11.48 13.71 -30.95
C THR A 135 12.41 13.67 -32.17
N ARG A 136 12.76 12.48 -32.66
CA ARG A 136 13.61 12.31 -33.85
C ARG A 136 12.97 12.91 -35.10
N GLU A 137 11.67 12.72 -35.29
CA GLU A 137 10.94 13.32 -36.42
C GLU A 137 10.95 14.85 -36.35
N SER A 138 10.77 15.42 -35.15
CA SER A 138 10.82 16.87 -34.95
C SER A 138 12.21 17.45 -35.26
N GLU A 139 13.28 16.74 -34.89
CA GLU A 139 14.66 17.14 -35.18
C GLU A 139 15.01 16.99 -36.67
N ALA A 140 14.49 15.95 -37.33
CA ALA A 140 14.65 15.76 -38.77
C ALA A 140 13.91 16.82 -39.62
N LEU A 141 12.82 17.37 -39.09
CA LEU A 141 12.03 18.42 -39.73
C LEU A 141 12.52 19.84 -39.37
N ALA A 142 13.23 20.01 -38.26
CA ALA A 142 13.80 21.29 -37.83
C ALA A 142 14.55 22.07 -38.94
N PRO A 143 15.44 21.47 -39.76
CA PRO A 143 16.13 22.20 -40.82
C PRO A 143 15.23 22.57 -42.01
N ALA A 144 14.07 21.92 -42.17
CA ALA A 144 13.10 22.26 -43.22
C ALA A 144 12.22 23.47 -42.82
N PHE A 145 12.14 23.77 -41.52
CA PHE A 145 11.42 24.92 -40.98
C PHE A 145 12.34 26.08 -40.55
N GLU A 146 13.66 25.93 -40.70
CA GLU A 146 14.64 26.98 -40.44
C GLU A 146 14.63 28.03 -41.58
N ALA A 147 13.66 28.93 -41.48
CA ALA A 147 13.57 30.28 -42.06
C ALA A 147 14.19 30.50 -43.45
N VAL A 148 13.45 30.15 -44.51
CA VAL A 148 13.45 31.03 -45.69
C VAL A 148 12.48 32.17 -45.39
N PRO A 149 12.93 33.41 -45.15
CA PRO A 149 12.01 34.53 -45.03
C PRO A 149 11.20 34.62 -46.34
N LEU A 150 9.88 34.42 -46.27
CA LEU A 150 9.01 34.41 -47.45
C LEU A 150 8.83 35.80 -48.11
N VAL A 151 9.54 36.82 -47.62
CA VAL A 151 9.60 38.16 -48.22
C VAL A 151 11.03 38.67 -48.06
N THR A 152 11.82 38.56 -49.13
CA THR A 152 13.18 39.11 -49.16
C THR A 152 13.27 40.48 -49.81
N GLU A 153 12.31 40.89 -50.66
CA GLU A 153 12.38 42.16 -51.37
C GLU A 153 10.94 42.71 -51.57
N PRO A 154 10.67 44.00 -51.30
CA PRO A 154 9.39 44.60 -51.67
C PRO A 154 9.30 44.68 -53.19
N ASP A 155 8.43 43.86 -53.79
CA ASP A 155 8.22 43.84 -55.23
C ASP A 155 7.72 45.22 -55.70
N ALA A 156 8.57 45.95 -56.44
CA ALA A 156 8.31 47.32 -56.86
C ALA A 156 7.12 47.42 -57.82
N ASP A 157 6.75 46.32 -58.46
CA ASP A 157 5.60 46.23 -59.35
C ASP A 157 4.27 46.10 -58.58
N LEU A 158 4.31 45.59 -57.34
CA LEU A 158 3.12 45.46 -56.48
C LEU A 158 2.89 46.69 -55.61
N PHE A 159 3.93 47.47 -55.31
CA PHE A 159 3.86 48.67 -54.46
C PHE A 159 4.50 49.90 -55.14
N PRO A 160 3.86 50.48 -56.17
CA PRO A 160 4.43 51.53 -57.01
C PRO A 160 4.72 52.86 -56.28
N ASN A 161 4.40 52.99 -55.00
CA ASN A 161 4.62 54.19 -54.19
C ASN A 161 5.62 53.99 -53.03
N ALA A 162 6.29 52.83 -52.95
CA ALA A 162 7.27 52.53 -51.90
C ALA A 162 8.66 53.17 -52.13
N ALA A 163 8.91 53.76 -53.30
CA ALA A 163 10.16 54.47 -53.60
C ALA A 163 10.40 55.72 -52.72
N GLY A 164 9.41 56.12 -51.90
CA GLY A 164 9.53 57.21 -50.92
C GLY A 164 9.94 56.80 -49.51
N SER A 165 10.09 55.50 -49.19
CA SER A 165 10.36 55.05 -47.81
C SER A 165 11.80 54.58 -47.55
N ALA A 166 12.75 54.96 -48.40
CA ALA A 166 14.18 54.66 -48.19
C ALA A 166 14.73 55.21 -46.85
N ASP A 167 14.00 56.14 -46.20
CA ASP A 167 14.35 56.70 -44.89
C ASP A 167 13.76 55.91 -43.69
N ALA A 168 12.93 54.88 -43.93
CA ALA A 168 12.34 54.07 -42.85
C ALA A 168 13.20 52.85 -42.45
N GLY A 169 14.11 52.41 -43.32
CA GLY A 169 14.97 51.24 -43.08
C GLY A 169 15.97 51.43 -41.93
N ALA A 170 16.41 52.67 -41.67
CA ALA A 170 17.32 52.97 -40.57
C ALA A 170 16.66 52.84 -39.18
N ALA A 171 15.33 52.94 -39.10
CA ALA A 171 14.60 52.82 -37.83
C ALA A 171 14.30 51.35 -37.45
N MET A 172 14.29 50.43 -38.42
CA MET A 172 13.98 49.01 -38.18
C MET A 172 15.19 48.17 -37.76
N ASP A 173 16.42 48.59 -38.10
CA ASP A 173 17.66 47.91 -37.67
C ASP A 173 17.90 48.03 -36.15
N ALA A 174 17.44 49.13 -35.54
CA ALA A 174 17.49 49.31 -34.09
C ALA A 174 16.52 48.41 -33.31
N ALA A 175 15.51 47.82 -33.98
CA ALA A 175 14.53 46.96 -33.33
C ALA A 175 14.91 45.46 -33.34
N ASN A 176 15.90 45.07 -34.14
CA ASN A 176 16.26 43.67 -34.37
C ASN A 176 17.64 43.28 -33.84
N THR A 177 18.26 44.13 -33.01
CA THR A 177 19.41 43.67 -32.21
C THR A 177 18.87 42.66 -31.18
N PRO A 178 19.37 41.41 -31.17
CA PRO A 178 18.94 40.43 -30.18
C PRO A 178 19.33 40.96 -28.81
N THR A 179 18.35 41.41 -28.01
CA THR A 179 18.56 41.48 -26.57
C THR A 179 18.83 40.04 -26.14
N GLU A 180 20.08 39.73 -25.78
CA GLU A 180 20.43 38.50 -25.07
C GLU A 180 19.50 38.37 -23.87
N ASN A 181 18.38 37.66 -24.06
CA ASN A 181 17.56 37.20 -22.96
C ASN A 181 18.28 35.98 -22.42
N ALA A 182 19.32 36.27 -21.63
CA ALA A 182 19.97 35.32 -20.77
C ALA A 182 18.90 34.52 -20.02
N LEU A 183 18.89 33.21 -20.23
CA LEU A 183 18.33 32.28 -19.28
C LEU A 183 18.91 32.65 -17.90
N PRO A 184 18.12 32.77 -16.82
CA PRO A 184 18.71 32.88 -15.51
C PRO A 184 19.54 31.61 -15.28
N ALA A 185 20.85 31.78 -15.16
CA ALA A 185 21.76 30.76 -14.72
C ALA A 185 21.22 30.17 -13.42
N VAL A 186 20.82 28.90 -13.45
CA VAL A 186 20.80 28.07 -12.25
C VAL A 186 22.27 27.86 -11.92
N GLU A 187 22.81 28.75 -11.08
CA GLU A 187 24.10 28.58 -10.45
C GLU A 187 24.09 27.25 -9.70
N ALA A 188 24.81 26.28 -10.25
CA ALA A 188 25.32 25.15 -9.51
C ALA A 188 26.39 25.68 -8.54
N ASP A 189 25.97 25.95 -7.30
CA ASP A 189 26.90 26.05 -6.17
C ASP A 189 27.42 24.64 -5.88
N ALA A 190 28.54 24.31 -6.52
CA ALA A 190 29.42 23.25 -6.09
C ALA A 190 30.44 23.82 -5.10
N SER A 191 30.05 23.91 -3.83
CA SER A 191 30.98 24.00 -2.71
C SER A 191 30.35 23.41 -1.43
N ALA A 192 30.97 22.33 -0.94
CA ALA A 192 30.79 21.68 0.36
C ALA A 192 29.67 20.65 0.50
N ASN A 193 29.94 19.41 0.11
CA ASN A 193 29.92 18.35 1.12
C ASN A 193 31.00 17.30 0.85
N ASP A 194 31.95 17.25 1.77
CA ASP A 194 33.02 16.30 1.89
C ASP A 194 32.42 14.96 2.38
N VAL A 195 32.40 13.94 1.52
CA VAL A 195 32.21 12.55 1.95
C VAL A 195 33.41 11.75 1.44
N VAL A 196 34.44 11.80 2.26
CA VAL A 196 35.55 10.86 2.32
C VAL A 196 34.99 9.43 2.36
N VAL A 197 35.14 8.69 1.27
CA VAL A 197 35.09 7.23 1.25
C VAL A 197 36.55 6.77 1.31
N THR A 198 36.99 6.40 2.50
CA THR A 198 38.20 5.59 2.69
C THR A 198 37.88 4.13 2.44
N ASP A 199 38.81 3.47 1.74
CA ASP A 199 39.14 2.03 1.82
C ASP A 199 39.05 1.47 3.26
#